data_AF-A0A916CK54-F1
#
_entry.id   AF-A0A916CK54-F1
#
_cell.length_a   1.000
_cell.length_b   1.000
_cell.length_c   1.000
_cell.angle_alpha   90.00
_cell.angle_beta   90.00
_cell.angle_gamma   90.00
#
_symmetry.space_group_name_H-M   'P 1'
#
loop_
_entity.id
_entity.type
_entity.pdbx_description
1 polymer ?
#
loop_
_entity_poly.entity_id
_entity_poly.type
_entity_poly.pdbx_seq_one_letter_code
_entity_poly.pdbx_strand_id
1 'polypeptide(L)'
;MNHEPMHETWSNVLIPITLILGLVALLMLNPTALTTELNPIAHWLDVAIGYVAVVGDVAATLVIGIAVVRELIAYARVLRQSAPAQAEAHETIRLRLGRALVLGLEFTVASDILATVVSPTRDELIDLGAIILLRSLLNYFLEREMRQVEERRAQ
;
A
#
# COMPACT_ATOMS: atom_id res chain seq x y z
N MET A 1 15.34 30.07 26.24
CA MET A 1 15.03 28.70 26.70
C MET A 1 13.52 28.62 26.77
N ASN A 2 12.86 28.46 25.62
CA ASN A 2 11.40 28.49 25.54
C ASN A 2 10.93 27.07 25.27
N HIS A 3 10.33 26.45 26.28
CA HIS A 3 9.69 25.16 26.16
C HIS A 3 8.43 25.33 25.30
N GLU A 4 8.47 24.92 24.04
CA GLU A 4 7.26 24.78 23.23
C GLU A 4 6.39 23.68 23.86
N PRO A 5 5.14 23.99 24.22
CA PRO A 5 4.33 23.09 25.01
C PRO A 5 3.77 21.99 24.10
N MET A 6 4.13 20.74 24.37
CA MET A 6 3.84 19.55 23.54
C MET A 6 2.36 19.27 23.19
N HIS A 7 1.39 20.06 23.65
CA HIS A 7 -0.05 19.74 23.56
C HIS A 7 -0.66 19.92 22.15
N GLU A 8 -0.04 20.70 21.26
CA GLU A 8 -0.54 20.92 19.89
C GLU A 8 -0.30 19.73 18.96
N THR A 9 0.81 19.00 19.16
CA THR A 9 1.13 17.82 18.34
C THR A 9 0.29 16.60 18.75
N TRP A 10 -0.02 16.45 20.05
CA TRP A 10 -0.81 15.31 20.53
C TRP A 10 -2.28 15.41 20.11
N SER A 11 -2.88 16.60 20.06
CA SER A 11 -4.27 16.76 19.60
C SER A 11 -4.39 16.50 18.08
N ASN A 12 -3.49 17.03 17.26
CA ASN A 12 -3.51 16.81 15.81
C ASN A 12 -3.32 15.33 15.40
N VAL A 13 -2.65 14.53 16.22
CA VAL A 13 -2.45 13.08 15.98
C VAL A 13 -3.52 12.23 16.66
N LEU A 14 -3.96 12.56 17.89
CA LEU A 14 -5.00 11.79 18.57
C LEU A 14 -6.38 11.97 17.95
N ILE A 15 -6.73 13.17 17.46
CA ILE A 15 -8.04 13.43 16.88
C ILE A 15 -8.35 12.48 15.71
N PRO A 16 -7.49 12.35 14.67
CA PRO A 16 -7.77 11.43 13.57
C PRO A 16 -7.76 9.96 14.03
N ILE A 17 -6.86 9.57 14.94
CA ILE A 17 -6.81 8.18 15.44
C ILE A 17 -8.07 7.82 16.23
N THR A 18 -8.52 8.71 17.12
CA THR A 18 -9.72 8.50 17.96
C THR A 18 -10.98 8.51 17.10
N LEU A 19 -11.02 9.34 16.06
CA LEU A 19 -12.13 9.41 15.11
C LEU A 19 -12.20 8.15 14.24
N ILE A 20 -11.05 7.66 13.74
CA ILE A 20 -10.96 6.39 13.01
C ILE A 20 -11.38 5.23 13.93
N LEU A 21 -10.86 5.15 15.16
CA LEU A 21 -11.24 4.12 16.13
C LEU A 21 -12.72 4.17 16.49
N GLY A 22 -13.28 5.36 16.68
CA GLY A 22 -14.70 5.56 16.97
C GLY A 22 -15.59 5.16 15.79
N LEU A 23 -15.20 5.50 14.56
CA LEU A 23 -15.90 5.10 13.35
C LEU A 23 -15.85 3.58 13.14
N VAL A 24 -14.68 2.96 13.33
CA VAL A 24 -14.50 1.50 13.26
C VAL A 24 -15.33 0.79 14.33
N ALA A 25 -15.35 1.31 15.57
CA ALA A 25 -16.18 0.77 16.65
C ALA A 25 -17.68 0.90 16.33
N LEU A 26 -18.11 2.04 15.77
CA LEU A 26 -19.50 2.27 15.34
C LEU A 26 -19.93 1.26 14.26
N LEU A 27 -19.06 0.99 13.29
CA LEU A 27 -19.30 -0.01 12.24
C LEU A 27 -19.29 -1.44 12.76
N MET A 28 -18.48 -1.76 13.78
CA MET A 28 -18.54 -3.06 14.45
C MET A 28 -19.88 -3.32 15.14
N LEU A 29 -20.50 -2.27 15.69
CA LEU A 29 -21.81 -2.34 16.35
C LEU A 29 -22.96 -2.39 15.35
N ASN A 30 -22.86 -1.67 14.23
CA ASN A 30 -23.86 -1.70 13.16
C ASN A 30 -23.19 -1.69 11.78
N PRO A 31 -22.84 -2.87 11.23
CA PRO A 31 -22.08 -2.97 9.99
C PRO A 31 -22.86 -2.48 8.77
N THR A 32 -24.18 -2.43 8.86
CA THR A 32 -25.07 -1.93 7.80
C THR A 32 -25.37 -0.43 7.91
N ALA A 33 -24.78 0.30 8.86
CA ALA A 33 -25.08 1.72 9.10
C ALA A 33 -24.85 2.62 7.87
N LEU A 34 -23.93 2.27 6.97
CA LEU A 34 -23.71 2.96 5.69
C LEU A 34 -24.68 2.51 4.58
N THR A 35 -25.20 1.29 4.64
CA THR A 35 -26.00 0.66 3.56
C THR A 35 -27.50 0.82 3.77
N THR A 36 -27.96 1.17 4.97
CA THR A 36 -29.40 1.22 5.30
C THR A 36 -30.11 2.45 4.70
N GLU A 37 -29.37 3.49 4.30
CA GLU A 37 -29.91 4.76 3.77
C GLU A 37 -29.70 4.96 2.25
N LEU A 38 -29.00 4.05 1.55
CA LEU A 38 -28.72 4.16 0.11
C LEU A 38 -29.52 3.15 -0.74
N ASN A 39 -30.61 3.67 -1.33
CA ASN A 39 -31.25 3.41 -2.64
C ASN A 39 -30.75 2.21 -3.52
N PRO A 40 -31.56 1.66 -4.47
CA PRO A 40 -31.21 0.57 -5.41
C PRO A 40 -29.93 0.75 -6.26
N ILE A 41 -29.29 1.92 -6.22
CA ILE A 41 -28.02 2.24 -6.87
C ILE A 41 -26.83 1.62 -6.13
N ALA A 42 -26.96 1.31 -4.84
CA ALA A 42 -25.90 0.69 -4.03
C ALA A 42 -25.37 -0.61 -4.66
N HIS A 43 -26.28 -1.47 -5.16
CA HIS A 43 -25.88 -2.72 -5.81
C HIS A 43 -25.03 -2.51 -7.08
N TRP A 44 -25.34 -1.48 -7.88
CA TRP A 44 -24.56 -1.16 -9.08
C TRP A 44 -23.18 -0.60 -8.72
N LEU A 45 -23.09 0.14 -7.61
CA LEU A 45 -21.83 0.66 -7.08
C LEU A 45 -20.94 -0.46 -6.56
N ASP A 46 -21.50 -1.42 -5.82
CA ASP A 46 -20.78 -2.59 -5.30
C ASP A 46 -20.13 -3.40 -6.44
N VAL A 47 -20.91 -3.66 -7.49
CA VAL A 47 -20.44 -4.37 -8.69
C VAL A 47 -19.35 -3.55 -9.40
N ALA A 48 -19.54 -2.24 -9.57
CA ALA A 48 -18.56 -1.38 -10.23
C ALA A 48 -17.23 -1.34 -9.47
N ILE A 49 -17.28 -1.16 -8.15
CA ILE A 49 -16.09 -1.13 -7.31
C ILE A 49 -15.37 -2.49 -7.34
N GLY A 50 -16.10 -3.60 -7.29
CA GLY A 50 -15.53 -4.94 -7.44
C GLY A 50 -14.78 -5.14 -8.75
N TYR A 51 -15.33 -4.67 -9.87
CA TYR A 51 -14.62 -4.71 -11.16
C TYR A 51 -13.34 -3.86 -11.16
N VAL A 52 -13.38 -2.67 -10.58
CA VAL A 52 -12.19 -1.79 -10.52
C VAL A 52 -11.09 -2.41 -9.64
N ALA A 53 -11.47 -3.02 -8.52
CA ALA A 53 -10.53 -3.74 -7.65
C ALA A 53 -9.81 -4.87 -8.41
N VAL A 54 -10.57 -5.75 -9.07
CA VAL A 54 -10.00 -6.85 -9.88
C VAL A 54 -9.06 -6.31 -10.98
N VAL A 55 -9.43 -5.22 -11.64
CA VAL A 55 -8.55 -4.59 -12.65
C VAL A 55 -7.25 -4.09 -12.03
N GLY A 56 -7.30 -3.51 -10.83
CA GLY A 56 -6.13 -3.10 -10.06
C GLY A 56 -5.19 -4.27 -9.78
N ASP A 57 -5.71 -5.38 -9.28
CA ASP A 57 -4.90 -6.57 -8.96
C ASP A 57 -4.28 -7.22 -10.21
N VAL A 58 -5.03 -7.26 -11.30
CA VAL A 58 -4.52 -7.73 -12.60
C VAL A 58 -3.41 -6.81 -13.09
N ALA A 59 -3.60 -5.49 -13.01
CA ALA A 59 -2.59 -4.52 -13.41
C ALA A 59 -1.30 -4.66 -12.57
N ALA A 60 -1.43 -4.80 -11.25
CA ALA A 60 -0.31 -5.05 -10.35
C ALA A 60 0.46 -6.31 -10.74
N THR A 61 -0.27 -7.41 -10.92
CA THR A 61 0.29 -8.72 -11.29
C THR A 61 1.04 -8.64 -12.62
N LEU A 62 0.49 -7.96 -13.62
CA LEU A 62 1.13 -7.78 -14.92
C LEU A 62 2.38 -6.92 -14.83
N VAL A 63 2.32 -5.76 -14.16
CA VAL A 63 3.47 -4.86 -14.01
C VAL A 63 4.63 -5.55 -13.31
N ILE A 64 4.35 -6.22 -12.18
CA ILE A 64 5.36 -6.95 -11.42
C ILE A 64 5.89 -8.13 -12.24
N GLY A 65 4.99 -8.96 -12.80
CA GLY A 65 5.36 -10.14 -13.55
C GLY A 65 6.24 -9.83 -14.77
N ILE A 66 5.88 -8.83 -15.56
CA ILE A 66 6.66 -8.38 -16.72
C ILE A 66 8.03 -7.87 -16.28
N ALA A 67 8.09 -7.07 -15.21
CA ALA A 67 9.35 -6.55 -14.69
C ALA A 67 10.26 -7.68 -14.21
N VAL A 68 9.75 -8.63 -13.42
CA VAL A 68 10.51 -9.79 -12.94
C VAL A 68 11.08 -10.59 -14.11
N VAL A 69 10.27 -10.92 -15.12
CA VAL A 69 10.74 -11.68 -16.29
C VAL A 69 11.81 -10.90 -17.06
N ARG A 70 11.57 -9.61 -17.33
CA ARG A 70 12.52 -8.77 -18.08
C ARG A 70 13.86 -8.64 -17.37
N GLU A 71 13.82 -8.36 -16.07
CA GLU A 71 15.02 -8.16 -15.26
C GLU A 71 15.76 -9.49 -15.01
N LEU A 72 15.06 -10.62 -14.89
CA LEU A 72 15.67 -11.95 -14.80
C LEU A 72 16.48 -12.28 -16.07
N ILE A 73 15.93 -11.97 -17.25
CA ILE A 73 16.62 -12.16 -18.53
C ILE A 73 17.82 -11.21 -18.65
N ALA A 74 17.71 -9.98 -18.14
CA ALA A 74 18.83 -9.03 -18.11
C ALA A 74 19.96 -9.53 -17.20
N TYR A 75 19.62 -10.00 -16.00
CA TYR A 75 20.54 -10.58 -15.03
C TYR A 75 21.30 -11.79 -15.60
N ALA A 76 20.58 -12.72 -16.23
CA ALA A 76 21.19 -13.90 -16.86
C ALA A 76 22.17 -13.55 -17.99
N ARG A 77 21.93 -12.46 -18.73
CA ARG A 77 22.86 -11.96 -19.77
C ARG A 77 24.11 -11.34 -19.17
N VAL A 78 23.96 -10.59 -18.06
CA VAL A 78 25.06 -9.94 -17.34
C VAL A 78 26.03 -10.96 -16.74
N LEU A 79 25.53 -12.12 -16.28
CA LEU A 79 26.35 -13.21 -15.76
C LEU A 79 27.39 -13.74 -16.78
N ARG A 80 27.20 -13.49 -18.08
CA ARG A 80 28.14 -13.85 -19.14
C ARG A 80 29.18 -12.77 -19.46
N GLN A 81 29.16 -11.63 -18.76
CA GLN A 81 30.04 -10.48 -18.99
C GLN A 81 31.12 -10.35 -17.90
N SER A 82 32.12 -9.49 -18.14
CA SER A 82 33.24 -9.23 -17.21
C SER A 82 32.79 -8.62 -15.88
N ALA A 83 33.49 -8.95 -14.78
CA ALA A 83 33.17 -8.53 -13.41
C ALA A 83 32.82 -7.03 -13.18
N PRO A 84 33.53 -6.03 -13.76
CA PRO A 84 33.16 -4.63 -13.56
C PRO A 84 31.81 -4.26 -14.21
N ALA A 85 31.46 -4.86 -15.35
CA ALA A 85 30.16 -4.65 -15.99
C ALA A 85 29.00 -5.31 -15.22
N GLN A 86 29.29 -6.32 -14.40
CA GLN A 86 28.29 -6.97 -13.55
C GLN A 86 27.83 -6.06 -12.40
N ALA A 87 28.75 -5.31 -11.79
CA ALA A 87 28.45 -4.44 -10.66
C ALA A 87 27.46 -3.33 -11.03
N GLU A 88 27.72 -2.61 -12.13
CA GLU A 88 26.86 -1.52 -12.61
C GLU A 88 25.48 -2.02 -13.08
N ALA A 89 25.45 -3.18 -13.75
CA ALA A 89 24.20 -3.77 -14.22
C ALA A 89 23.32 -4.31 -13.08
N HIS A 90 23.92 -4.85 -12.01
CA HIS A 90 23.16 -5.28 -10.82
C HIS A 90 22.41 -4.12 -10.15
N GLU A 91 23.04 -2.97 -9.98
CA GLU A 91 22.40 -1.80 -9.39
C GLU A 91 21.22 -1.33 -10.25
N THR A 92 21.42 -1.26 -11.57
CA THR A 92 20.39 -0.87 -12.53
C THR A 92 19.19 -1.83 -12.50
N ILE A 93 19.45 -3.15 -12.46
CA ILE A 93 18.40 -4.18 -12.37
C ILE A 93 17.59 -4.03 -11.09
N ARG A 94 18.26 -3.83 -9.94
CA ARG A 94 17.60 -3.66 -8.64
C ARG A 94 16.72 -2.41 -8.60
N LEU A 95 17.17 -1.29 -9.16
CA LEU A 95 16.39 -0.05 -9.23
C LEU A 95 15.14 -0.21 -10.11
N ARG A 96 15.26 -0.87 -11.27
CA ARG A 96 14.13 -1.11 -12.18
C ARG A 96 13.10 -2.05 -11.57
N LEU A 97 13.55 -3.13 -10.94
CA LEU A 97 12.69 -4.06 -10.23
C LEU A 97 11.97 -3.37 -9.07
N GLY A 98 12.71 -2.61 -8.25
CA GLY A 98 12.16 -1.87 -7.12
C GLY A 98 11.07 -0.89 -7.54
N ARG A 99 11.26 -0.16 -8.64
CA ARG A 99 10.25 0.77 -9.17
C ARG A 99 8.97 0.06 -9.63
N ALA A 100 9.10 -1.11 -10.27
CA ALA A 100 7.95 -1.90 -10.70
C ALA A 100 7.20 -2.51 -9.51
N LEU A 101 7.92 -2.96 -8.48
CA LEU A 101 7.32 -3.46 -7.24
C LEU A 101 6.54 -2.37 -6.50
N VAL A 102 7.09 -1.17 -6.38
CA VAL A 102 6.38 -0.02 -5.79
C VAL A 102 5.11 0.28 -6.57
N LEU A 103 5.19 0.38 -7.90
CA LEU A 103 4.01 0.64 -8.74
C LEU A 103 2.94 -0.47 -8.62
N GLY A 104 3.35 -1.73 -8.62
CA GLY A 104 2.43 -2.84 -8.41
C GLY A 104 1.76 -2.79 -7.05
N LEU A 105 2.50 -2.43 -6.00
CA LEU A 105 1.97 -2.26 -4.66
C LEU A 105 0.96 -1.11 -4.58
N GLU A 106 1.16 -0.01 -5.32
CA GLU A 106 0.17 1.09 -5.38
C GLU A 106 -1.17 0.62 -5.97
N PHE A 107 -1.15 -0.27 -6.96
CA PHE A 107 -2.35 -0.84 -7.56
C PHE A 107 -3.08 -1.82 -6.64
N THR A 108 -2.37 -2.75 -5.99
CA THR A 108 -3.01 -3.69 -5.04
C THR A 108 -3.60 -2.93 -3.86
N VAL A 109 -2.89 -1.91 -3.37
CA VAL A 109 -3.39 -1.02 -2.33
C VAL A 109 -4.68 -0.31 -2.71
N ALA A 110 -4.77 0.19 -3.95
CA ALA A 110 -5.97 0.87 -4.42
C ALA A 110 -7.15 -0.13 -4.52
N SER A 111 -6.89 -1.35 -5.01
CA SER A 111 -7.84 -2.46 -5.03
C SER A 111 -8.35 -2.80 -3.63
N ASP A 112 -7.42 -2.94 -2.67
CA ASP A 112 -7.74 -3.27 -1.28
C ASP A 112 -8.65 -2.21 -0.65
N ILE A 113 -8.31 -0.91 -0.79
CA ILE A 113 -9.15 0.20 -0.30
C ILE A 113 -10.56 0.12 -0.90
N LEU A 114 -10.66 -0.11 -2.19
CA LEU A 114 -11.94 -0.20 -2.90
C LEU A 114 -12.79 -1.37 -2.39
N ALA A 115 -12.19 -2.55 -2.20
CA ALA A 115 -12.87 -3.72 -1.66
C ALA A 115 -13.50 -3.48 -0.27
N THR A 116 -12.84 -2.67 0.58
CA THR A 116 -13.36 -2.33 1.92
C THR A 116 -14.68 -1.57 1.92
N VAL A 117 -14.91 -0.78 0.87
CA VAL A 117 -16.06 0.11 0.78
C VAL A 117 -17.33 -0.67 0.43
N VAL A 118 -17.17 -1.84 -0.22
CA VAL A 118 -18.27 -2.63 -0.79
C VAL A 118 -18.90 -3.60 0.20
N SER A 119 -18.09 -4.29 1.00
CA SER A 119 -18.60 -5.34 1.90
C SER A 119 -17.88 -5.32 3.25
N PRO A 120 -18.39 -4.54 4.22
CA PRO A 120 -17.88 -4.58 5.58
C PRO A 120 -18.49 -5.75 6.36
N THR A 121 -18.25 -7.00 5.95
CA THR A 121 -18.62 -8.16 6.81
C THR A 121 -17.54 -8.37 7.87
N ARG A 122 -17.89 -9.02 8.99
CA ARG A 122 -16.96 -9.18 10.13
C ARG A 122 -15.70 -9.97 9.77
N ASP A 123 -15.81 -10.97 8.91
CA ASP A 123 -14.68 -11.78 8.46
C ASP A 123 -13.83 -11.02 7.43
N GLU A 124 -14.47 -10.34 6.47
CA GLU A 124 -13.78 -9.46 5.52
C GLU A 124 -13.11 -8.26 6.21
N LEU A 125 -13.64 -7.77 7.33
CA LEU A 125 -13.00 -6.73 8.14
C LEU A 125 -11.73 -7.22 8.84
N ILE A 126 -11.64 -8.51 9.17
CA ILE A 126 -10.43 -9.10 9.76
C ILE A 126 -9.35 -9.23 8.69
N ASP A 127 -9.69 -9.75 7.51
CA ASP A 127 -8.77 -9.83 6.37
C ASP A 127 -8.29 -8.45 5.94
N LEU A 128 -9.21 -7.49 5.90
CA LEU A 128 -8.87 -6.09 5.67
C LEU A 128 -7.96 -5.52 6.76
N GLY A 129 -8.26 -5.79 8.03
CA GLY A 129 -7.43 -5.35 9.15
C GLY A 129 -5.99 -5.87 9.03
N ALA A 130 -5.82 -7.12 8.58
CA ALA A 130 -4.52 -7.70 8.30
C ALA A 130 -3.78 -6.98 7.16
N ILE A 131 -4.48 -6.67 6.05
CA ILE A 131 -3.92 -5.95 4.90
C ILE A 131 -3.49 -4.53 5.28
N ILE A 132 -4.34 -3.78 6.00
CA ILE A 132 -4.04 -2.41 6.45
C ILE A 132 -2.81 -2.40 7.38
N LEU A 133 -2.70 -3.39 8.27
CA LEU A 133 -1.56 -3.53 9.17
C LEU A 133 -0.28 -3.84 8.41
N LEU A 134 -0.33 -4.80 7.47
CA LEU A 134 0.81 -5.13 6.60
C LEU A 134 1.27 -3.90 5.81
N ARG A 135 0.35 -3.12 5.24
CA ARG A 135 0.68 -1.90 4.49
C ARG A 135 1.31 -0.83 5.39
N SER A 136 0.76 -0.62 6.58
CA SER A 136 1.31 0.34 7.55
C SER A 136 2.73 -0.02 7.95
N LEU A 137 3.00 -1.31 8.18
CA LEU A 137 4.33 -1.82 8.48
C LEU A 137 5.30 -1.63 7.31
N LEU A 138 4.90 -2.02 6.09
CA LEU A 138 5.74 -1.85 4.90
C LEU A 138 6.08 -0.38 4.63
N ASN A 139 5.07 0.50 4.68
CA ASN A 139 5.28 1.93 4.46
C ASN A 139 6.19 2.54 5.54
N TYR A 140 6.01 2.14 6.80
CA TYR A 140 6.87 2.54 7.89
C TYR A 140 8.34 2.08 7.70
N PHE A 141 8.55 0.83 7.30
CA PHE A 141 9.90 0.32 7.04
C PHE A 141 10.58 1.02 5.86
N LEU A 142 9.85 1.25 4.76
CA LEU A 142 10.37 1.94 3.59
C LEU A 142 10.72 3.41 3.91
N GLU A 143 9.83 4.13 4.59
CA GLU A 143 10.11 5.52 4.98
C GLU A 143 11.31 5.61 5.92
N ARG A 144 11.45 4.64 6.84
CA ARG A 144 12.61 4.54 7.72
C ARG A 144 13.91 4.25 6.96
N GLU A 145 13.89 3.31 6.00
CA GLU A 145 15.06 2.99 5.18
C GLU A 145 15.48 4.19 4.32
N MET A 146 14.52 4.91 3.73
CA MET A 146 14.78 6.12 2.95
C MET A 146 15.43 7.22 3.79
N ARG A 147 14.92 7.49 5.00
CA ARG A 147 15.54 8.45 5.93
C ARG A 147 16.97 8.06 6.30
N GLN A 148 17.23 6.77 6.54
CA GLN A 148 18.60 6.30 6.83
C GLN A 148 19.55 6.48 5.64
N VAL A 149 19.08 6.33 4.41
CA VAL A 149 19.88 6.55 3.20
C VAL A 149 20.17 8.05 3.00
N GLU A 150 19.20 8.92 3.26
CA GLU A 150 19.38 10.38 3.21
C GLU A 150 20.38 10.88 4.25
N GLU A 151 20.28 10.41 5.50
CA GLU A 151 21.20 10.77 6.58
C GLU A 151 22.64 10.34 6.28
N ARG A 152 22.86 9.17 5.67
CA ARG A 152 24.19 8.72 5.24
C ARG A 152 24.77 9.52 4.07
N ARG A 153 23.93 10.15 3.24
CA ARG A 153 24.38 11.01 2.12
C ARG A 153 24.67 12.44 2.55
N ALA A 154 24.17 12.86 3.71
CA ALA A 154 24.43 14.17 4.30
C ALA A 154 25.71 14.22 5.17
N GLN A 155 26.46 13.12 5.26
CA GLN A 155 27.77 13.00 5.89
C GLN A 155 28.84 12.73 4.84
#